data_AF-A0A645EH25-F1
#
_entry.id   AF-A0A645EH25-F1
#
_cell.length_a   1.000
_cell.length_b   1.000
_cell.length_c   1.000
_cell.angle_alpha   90.00
_cell.angle_beta   90.00
_cell.angle_gamma   90.00
#
_symmetry.space_group_name_H-M   'P 1'
#
loop_
_entity.id
_entity.type
_entity.pdbx_description
1 polymer ?
#
loop_
_entity_poly.entity_id
_entity_poly.type
_entity_poly.pdbx_seq_one_letter_code
_entity_poly.pdbx_strand_id
1 'polypeptide(L)' 'MDYRLIYCLRNGLPLDMDVYDLAEWCCMGPLTALSLENNSAPVAIPDFTRGHWNDIKGFRHAFVGK' A
#
# COMPACT_ATOMS: atom_id res chain seq x y z
N MET A 1 6.13 13.67 -2.71
CA MET A 1 5.11 12.81 -3.35
C MET A 1 4.23 13.54 -4.36
N ASP A 2 3.93 14.82 -4.15
CA ASP A 2 2.96 15.56 -4.96
C ASP A 2 3.28 15.58 -6.47
N TYR A 3 4.54 15.77 -6.86
CA TYR A 3 4.93 15.76 -8.26
C TYR A 3 4.62 14.43 -8.96
N ARG A 4 4.94 13.31 -8.31
CA ARG A 4 4.66 11.96 -8.84
C ARG A 4 3.17 11.68 -8.90
N LEU A 5 2.43 12.05 -7.85
CA LEU A 5 0.98 11.96 -7.84
C LEU A 5 0.37 12.71 -9.02
N ILE A 6 0.70 14.00 -9.17
CA ILE A 6 0.20 14.84 -10.27
C ILE A 6 0.61 14.26 -11.63
N TYR A 7 1.84 13.78 -11.76
CA TYR A 7 2.32 13.15 -13.00
C TYR A 7 1.52 11.90 -13.36
N CYS A 8 1.29 11.00 -12.41
CA CYS A 8 0.53 9.78 -12.64
C CYS A 8 -0.92 10.09 -13.02
N LEU A 9 -1.54 11.06 -12.33
CA LEU A 9 -2.88 11.53 -12.66
C LEU A 9 -2.97 12.14 -14.06
N ARG A 10 -1.99 12.95 -14.47
CA ARG A 10 -1.94 13.55 -15.81
C ARG A 10 -1.71 12.53 -16.93
N ASN A 11 -1.02 11.42 -16.64
CA ASN A 11 -0.61 10.43 -17.64
C ASN A 11 -1.39 9.10 -17.55
N GLY A 12 -2.36 8.98 -16.64
CA GLY A 12 -3.13 7.75 -16.44
C GLY A 12 -2.26 6.57 -15.97
N LEU A 13 -1.24 6.84 -15.16
CA LEU A 13 -0.33 5.82 -14.62
C LEU A 13 -0.79 5.35 -13.25
N PRO A 14 -0.47 4.11 -12.85
CA PRO A 14 -0.65 3.69 -11.46
C PRO A 14 0.13 4.61 -10.53
N LEU A 15 -0.42 4.84 -9.34
CA LEU A 15 0.28 5.59 -8.30
C LEU A 15 1.44 4.74 -7.76
N ASP A 16 2.47 5.42 -7.26
CA ASP A 16 3.61 4.76 -6.61
C ASP A 16 3.20 4.06 -5.30
N MET A 17 2.07 4.47 -4.70
CA MET A 17 1.46 3.88 -3.51
C MET A 17 -0.05 3.80 -3.75
N ASP A 18 -0.64 2.63 -3.58
CA ASP A 18 -2.06 2.40 -3.80
C ASP A 18 -2.89 2.45 -2.50
N VAL A 19 -4.17 2.11 -2.61
CA VAL A 19 -5.10 2.15 -1.46
C VAL A 19 -4.78 1.10 -0.40
N TYR A 20 -4.20 -0.04 -0.79
CA TYR A 20 -3.89 -1.14 0.12
C TYR A 20 -2.64 -0.83 0.94
N ASP A 21 -1.64 -0.17 0.33
CA ASP A 21 -0.48 0.36 1.05
C ASP A 21 -0.93 1.31 2.17
N LEU A 22 -1.84 2.23 1.86
CA LEU A 22 -2.35 3.18 2.85
C LEU A 22 -3.21 2.47 3.92
N ALA A 23 -4.03 1.48 3.55
CA ALA A 23 -4.82 0.71 4.49
C ALA A 23 -3.93 -0.03 5.50
N GLU A 24 -2.81 -0.61 5.05
CA GLU A 24 -1.80 -1.25 5.90
C GLU A 24 -1.19 -0.24 6.88
N TRP A 25 -0.83 0.96 6.43
CA TRP A 25 -0.26 1.98 7.34
C TRP A 25 -1.28 2.52 8.34
N CYS A 26 -2.51 2.79 7.89
CA CYS A 26 -3.57 3.30 8.74
C CYS A 26 -4.04 2.29 9.80
N CYS A 27 -3.94 0.99 9.54
CA CYS A 27 -4.35 -0.02 10.52
C CYS A 27 -3.42 -0.08 11.74
N MET A 28 -2.20 0.46 11.66
CA MET A 28 -1.25 0.50 12.79
C MET A 28 -1.83 1.19 14.02
N GLY A 29 -2.59 2.28 13.87
CA GLY A 29 -3.21 2.98 14.99
C GLY A 29 -4.10 2.08 15.87
N PRO A 30 -5.18 1.49 15.32
CA PRO A 30 -6.03 0.59 16.09
C PRO A 30 -5.34 -0.72 16.51
N LEU A 31 -4.47 -1.31 15.69
CA LEU A 31 -3.82 -2.59 16.03
C LEU A 31 -2.78 -2.44 17.16
N THR A 32 -2.07 -1.31 17.21
CA THR A 32 -1.13 -1.03 18.31
C THR A 32 -1.87 -0.75 19.62
N ALA A 33 -3.01 -0.07 19.57
CA ALA A 33 -3.88 0.09 20.74
C ALA A 33 -4.36 -1.28 21.26
N LEU A 34 -4.85 -2.15 20.36
CA LEU A 34 -5.26 -3.51 20.70
C LEU A 34 -4.09 -4.34 21.30
N SER A 35 -2.88 -4.19 20.78
CA SER A 35 -1.69 -4.86 21.34
C SER A 35 -1.42 -4.39 22.77
N LEU A 36 -1.46 -3.09 23.03
CA LEU A 36 -1.26 -2.52 24.37
C LEU A 36 -2.32 -3.02 25.37
N GLU A 37 -3.58 -3.08 24.97
CA GLU A 37 -4.68 -3.64 25.79
C GLU A 37 -4.46 -5.11 26.14
N ASN A 38 -3.72 -5.85 25.32
CA ASN A 38 -3.40 -7.26 25.49
C ASN A 38 -1.97 -7.50 26.01
N ASN A 39 -1.45 -6.61 26.88
CA ASN A 39 -0.10 -6.71 27.45
C ASN A 39 1.01 -6.79 26.40
N SER A 40 0.90 -5.98 25.35
CA SER A 40 1.84 -5.95 24.22
C SER A 40 1.92 -7.29 23.47
N ALA A 41 0.85 -8.08 23.48
CA ALA A 41 0.76 -9.30 22.69
C ALA A 41 0.83 -8.99 21.19
N PRO A 42 1.43 -9.87 20.37
CA PRO A 42 1.40 -9.74 18.92
C PRO A 42 -0.04 -9.75 18.38
N VAL A 43 -0.33 -8.83 17.45
CA VAL A 43 -1.60 -8.74 16.74
C VAL A 43 -1.36 -8.92 15.25
N ALA A 44 -2.16 -9.76 14.60
CA ALA A 44 -2.04 -10.01 13.17
C ALA A 44 -2.45 -8.79 12.34
N ILE A 45 -1.65 -8.45 11.33
CA ILE A 45 -1.98 -7.42 10.34
C ILE A 45 -2.93 -8.02 9.31
N PRO A 46 -4.07 -7.38 8.99
CA PRO A 46 -4.98 -7.85 7.95
C PRO A 46 -4.33 -7.82 6.56
N ASP A 47 -4.53 -8.87 5.78
CA ASP A 47 -4.21 -8.85 4.36
C ASP A 47 -5.30 -8.09 3.59
N PHE A 48 -5.09 -6.79 3.40
CA PHE A 48 -6.00 -5.92 2.64
C PHE A 48 -6.06 -6.27 1.14
N THR A 49 -5.07 -7.01 0.63
CA THR A 49 -4.98 -7.41 -0.77
C THR A 49 -5.64 -8.76 -1.04
N ARG A 50 -6.02 -9.53 -0.01
CA ARG A 50 -6.62 -10.88 -0.13
C ARG A 50 -5.76 -11.85 -0.95
N GLY A 51 -4.46 -11.85 -0.69
CA GLY A 51 -3.47 -12.71 -1.34
C GLY A 51 -2.83 -12.12 -2.60
N HIS A 52 -3.38 -11.02 -3.13
CA HIS A 52 -2.90 -10.39 -4.36
C HIS A 52 -1.55 -9.67 -4.22
N TRP A 53 -1.05 -9.46 -3.00
CA TRP A 53 0.32 -8.95 -2.77
C TRP A 53 1.40 -9.86 -3.36
N ASN A 54 1.10 -11.15 -3.53
CA ASN A 54 2.03 -12.14 -4.08
C ASN A 54 1.92 -12.28 -5.61
N ASP A 55 1.07 -11.47 -6.26
CA ASP A 55 0.97 -11.46 -7.71
C ASP A 55 2.21 -10.78 -8.33
N ILE A 56 2.99 -11.54 -9.09
CA ILE A 56 4.16 -10.98 -9.79
C ILE A 56 3.68 -10.21 -11.02
N LYS A 57 3.57 -8.88 -10.88
CA LYS A 57 3.43 -7.98 -12.02
C LYS A 57 4.82 -7.69 -12.58
N GLY A 58 5.04 -8.03 -13.85
CA GLY A 58 6.27 -7.68 -14.55
C GLY A 58 6.50 -6.15 -14.52
N PHE A 59 7.75 -5.73 -14.34
CA PHE A 59 8.10 -4.31 -14.35
C PHE A 59 8.16 -3.78 -15.80
N ARG A 60 7.52 -2.63 -16.03
CA ARG A 60 7.63 -1.88 -17.28
C ARG A 60 7.72 -0.38 -16.99
N HIS A 61 8.60 0.31 -17.70
CA HIS A 61 8.61 1.77 -17.68
C HIS A 61 7.44 2.27 -18.52
N ALA A 62 6.73 3.29 -18.01
CA ALA A 62 5.56 3.88 -18.65
C ALA A 62 5.81 4.49 -20.05
N PHE A 63 7.07 4.64 -20.48
CA PHE A 63 7.46 5.32 -21.72
C PHE A 63 8.60 4.68 -22.52
N VAL A 64 8.93 3.39 -22.31
CA VAL A 64 9.89 2.72 -23.21
C VAL A 64 9.23 2.53 -24.58
N GLY A 65 9.61 3.37 -25.55
CA GLY A 65 9.13 3.31 -26.94
C GLY A 65 8.41 4.55 -27.48
N LYS A 66 8.36 5.66 -26.75
CA LYS A 66 8.13 7.00 -27.31
C LYS A 66 9.43 7.78 -27.36
#